data_AF-A0A6L7JMY6-F1
#
_entry.id   AF-A0A6L7JMY6-F1
#
_cell.length_a   1.000
_cell.length_b   1.000
_cell.length_c   1.000
_cell.angle_alpha   90.00
_cell.angle_beta   90.00
_cell.angle_gamma   90.00
#
_symmetry.space_group_name_H-M   'P 1'
#
loop_
_entity.id
_entity.type
_entity.pdbx_description
1 polymer ?
#
loop_
_entity_poly.entity_id
_entity_poly.type
_entity_poly.pdbx_seq_one_letter_code
_entity_poly.pdbx_strand_id
1 'polypeptide(L)'
;MQLNNRIEIPRVDALKRSLIDDCVDRLREGATVVVDTQRLQHLVADEFNRRMQADGLTVWPSAEVFTFSAWLSRLWRDYANQSEQTVSVLLSGEQSRQIWERVISENVRSQYSEGYEYLLWHITATANQVQDAYGQICSYGIDPDGYTDHISIDVAHFRDWLQAYRHKLVKHSAIDHECLADHVGTAAEKLFGT
;
A
#
# COMPACT_ATOMS: atom_id res chain seq x y z
N MET A 1 34.80 39.74 -7.83
CA MET A 1 33.47 39.67 -7.20
C MET A 1 32.66 38.63 -7.93
N GLN A 2 32.40 37.51 -7.23
CA GLN A 2 31.36 36.47 -7.39
C GLN A 2 31.02 35.88 -8.77
N LEU A 3 30.74 34.59 -8.95
CA LEU A 3 30.90 33.32 -8.22
C LEU A 3 30.45 32.31 -9.29
N ASN A 4 31.37 31.55 -9.89
CA ASN A 4 31.01 30.53 -10.87
C ASN A 4 30.58 29.26 -10.13
N ASN A 5 29.38 29.27 -9.55
CA ASN A 5 28.83 28.14 -8.83
C ASN A 5 28.19 27.15 -9.82
N ARG A 6 29.02 26.36 -10.50
CA ARG A 6 28.57 25.18 -11.25
C ARG A 6 28.14 24.14 -10.23
N ILE A 7 26.84 23.87 -10.15
CA ILE A 7 26.30 22.73 -9.39
C ILE A 7 26.77 21.47 -10.14
N GLU A 8 27.87 20.87 -9.68
CA GLU A 8 28.26 19.53 -10.11
C GLU A 8 27.25 18.56 -9.51
N ILE A 9 26.31 18.08 -10.35
CA ILE A 9 25.40 17.00 -9.97
C ILE A 9 26.27 15.75 -9.84
N PRO A 10 26.39 15.15 -8.63
CA PRO A 10 27.21 13.97 -8.46
C PRO A 10 26.68 12.83 -9.34
N ARG A 11 27.59 11.95 -9.79
CA ARG A 11 27.20 10.74 -10.51
C ARG A 11 26.15 9.99 -9.70
N VAL A 12 25.09 9.49 -10.35
CA VAL A 12 23.92 8.86 -9.70
C VAL A 12 24.32 7.81 -8.65
N ASP A 13 25.43 7.10 -8.86
CA ASP A 13 25.93 6.09 -7.91
C ASP A 13 26.48 6.69 -6.61
N ALA A 14 27.10 7.87 -6.68
CA ALA A 14 27.60 8.59 -5.51
C ALA A 14 26.45 9.16 -4.67
N LEU A 15 25.41 9.70 -5.32
CA LEU A 15 24.17 10.14 -4.66
C LEU A 15 23.47 8.98 -3.96
N LYS A 16 23.30 7.85 -4.65
CA LYS A 16 22.71 6.65 -4.06
C LYS A 16 23.46 6.20 -2.82
N ARG A 17 24.79 6.12 -2.89
CA ARG A 17 25.62 5.71 -1.76
C ARG A 17 25.48 6.68 -0.58
N SER A 18 25.56 7.99 -0.82
CA SER A 18 25.37 9.00 0.23
C SER A 18 23.99 8.90 0.90
N LEU A 19 22.93 8.59 0.15
CA LEU A 19 21.58 8.41 0.72
C LEU A 19 21.48 7.16 1.58
N ILE A 20 22.07 6.05 1.13
CA ILE A 20 22.12 4.81 1.91
C ILE A 20 22.88 5.05 3.22
N ASP A 21 24.00 5.76 3.13
CA ASP A 21 24.83 6.08 4.28
C ASP A 21 24.06 6.92 5.31
N ASP A 22 23.33 7.95 4.88
CA ASP A 22 22.45 8.76 5.74
C ASP A 22 21.35 7.91 6.38
N CYS A 23 20.66 7.05 5.61
CA CYS A 23 19.67 6.12 6.15
C CYS A 23 20.25 5.25 7.27
N VAL A 24 21.47 4.74 7.08
CA VAL A 24 22.13 3.88 8.06
C VAL A 24 22.49 4.65 9.33
N ASP A 25 22.98 5.88 9.18
CA ASP A 25 23.29 6.73 10.34
C ASP A 25 22.01 7.05 11.14
N ARG A 26 20.90 7.35 10.47
CA ARG A 26 19.59 7.52 11.12
C ARG A 26 19.09 6.25 11.82
N LEU A 27 19.28 5.08 11.23
CA LEU A 27 18.95 3.80 11.88
C LEU A 27 19.76 3.60 13.18
N ARG A 28 21.03 4.03 13.22
CA ARG A 28 21.86 3.97 14.44
C ARG A 28 21.35 4.91 15.53
N GLU A 29 20.75 6.03 15.14
CA GLU A 29 20.09 6.97 16.05
C GLU A 29 18.72 6.45 16.55
N GLY A 30 18.28 5.27 16.10
CA GLY A 30 17.00 4.67 16.47
C GLY A 30 15.82 5.15 15.62
N ALA A 31 16.07 5.80 14.48
CA ALA A 31 15.01 6.19 13.57
C ALA A 31 14.40 4.97 12.86
N THR A 32 13.11 5.08 12.51
CA THR A 32 12.48 4.21 11.53
C THR A 32 12.70 4.80 10.13
N VAL A 33 13.25 4.02 9.20
CA VAL A 33 13.48 4.43 7.81
C VAL A 33 12.41 3.82 6.90
N VAL A 34 11.77 4.65 6.10
CA VAL A 34 10.80 4.22 5.09
C VAL A 34 11.41 4.41 3.70
N VAL A 35 11.35 3.37 2.88
CA VAL A 35 11.87 3.36 1.51
C VAL A 35 10.80 2.92 0.52
N ASP A 36 11.01 3.22 -0.76
CA ASP A 36 10.01 2.96 -1.80
C ASP A 36 9.94 1.48 -2.22
N THR A 37 11.08 0.77 -2.24
CA THR A 37 11.14 -0.60 -2.77
C THR A 37 11.76 -1.59 -1.80
N GLN A 38 11.32 -2.86 -1.86
CA GLN A 38 11.93 -3.95 -1.09
C GLN A 38 13.41 -4.10 -1.38
N ARG A 39 13.83 -3.88 -2.64
CA ARG A 39 15.24 -3.93 -3.02
C ARG A 39 16.06 -2.90 -2.25
N LEU A 40 15.55 -1.68 -2.10
CA LEU A 40 16.23 -0.64 -1.32
C LEU A 40 16.19 -0.94 0.19
N GLN A 41 15.08 -1.52 0.67
CA GLN A 41 14.94 -1.95 2.08
C GLN A 41 16.04 -2.95 2.45
N HIS A 42 16.20 -4.02 1.66
CA HIS A 42 17.25 -5.01 1.89
C HIS A 42 18.63 -4.40 1.80
N LEU A 43 18.88 -3.54 0.81
CA LEU A 43 20.17 -2.91 0.63
C LEU A 43 20.56 -2.04 1.85
N VAL A 44 19.63 -1.24 2.37
CA VAL A 44 19.86 -0.41 3.57
C VAL A 44 20.05 -1.29 4.81
N ALA A 45 19.25 -2.34 4.99
CA ALA A 45 19.39 -3.28 6.10
C ALA A 45 20.75 -4.01 6.09
N ASP A 46 21.20 -4.45 4.91
CA ASP A 46 22.49 -5.12 4.74
C ASP A 46 23.66 -4.18 5.02
N GLU A 47 23.57 -2.92 4.57
CA GLU A 47 24.56 -1.89 4.90
C GLU A 47 24.63 -1.65 6.40
N PHE A 48 23.48 -1.47 7.06
CA PHE A 48 23.41 -1.30 8.50
C PHE A 48 24.07 -2.47 9.25
N ASN A 49 23.70 -3.71 8.91
CA ASN A 49 24.28 -4.90 9.52
C ASN A 49 25.80 -4.97 9.31
N ARG A 50 26.29 -4.61 8.13
CA ARG A 50 27.73 -4.60 7.85
C ARG A 50 28.48 -3.57 8.68
N ARG A 51 27.90 -2.39 8.90
CA ARG A 51 28.50 -1.37 9.77
C ARG A 51 28.50 -1.80 11.24
N MET A 52 27.42 -2.40 11.73
CA MET A 52 27.38 -2.93 13.10
C MET A 52 28.47 -4.00 13.34
N GLN A 53 28.66 -4.90 12.36
CA GLN A 53 29.74 -5.89 12.40
C GLN A 53 31.12 -5.27 12.34
N ALA A 54 31.33 -4.27 11.48
CA ALA A 54 32.62 -3.58 11.35
C ALA A 54 33.00 -2.82 12.64
N ASP A 55 32.01 -2.35 13.39
CA ASP A 55 32.19 -1.74 14.71
C ASP A 55 32.45 -2.77 15.83
N GLY A 56 32.55 -4.06 15.49
CA GLY A 56 32.87 -5.14 16.41
C GLY A 56 31.71 -5.59 17.29
N LEU A 57 30.48 -5.14 16.99
CA LEU A 57 29.29 -5.61 17.69
C LEU A 57 29.01 -7.07 17.31
N THR A 58 28.56 -7.85 18.28
CA THR A 58 28.18 -9.26 18.09
C THR A 58 26.66 -9.47 18.17
N VAL A 59 25.95 -8.53 18.78
CA VAL A 59 24.49 -8.49 18.90
C VAL A 59 24.04 -7.03 18.81
N TRP A 60 23.02 -6.74 18.00
CA TRP A 60 22.40 -5.43 17.86
C TRP A 60 20.92 -5.58 17.49
N PRO A 61 20.08 -4.55 17.73
CA PRO A 61 18.69 -4.54 17.28
C PRO A 61 18.57 -4.63 15.76
N SER A 62 17.52 -5.29 15.26
CA SER A 62 17.24 -5.32 13.83
C SER A 62 17.01 -3.90 13.29
N ALA A 63 17.50 -3.62 12.07
CA ALA A 63 17.23 -2.36 11.40
C ALA A 63 15.72 -2.14 11.22
N GLU A 64 15.22 -1.00 11.69
CA GLU A 64 13.84 -0.56 11.47
C GLU A 64 13.67 0.09 10.09
N VAL A 65 13.86 -0.69 9.02
CA VAL A 65 13.67 -0.24 7.64
C VAL A 65 12.52 -0.98 6.95
N PHE A 66 11.59 -0.23 6.36
CA PHE A 66 10.35 -0.76 5.80
C PHE A 66 10.03 -0.14 4.43
N THR A 67 9.30 -0.86 3.57
CA THR A 67 8.56 -0.20 2.50
C THR A 67 7.42 0.65 3.07
N PHE A 68 6.95 1.65 2.33
CA PHE A 68 5.79 2.46 2.76
C PHE A 68 4.58 1.58 3.12
N SER A 69 4.24 0.61 2.28
CA SER A 69 3.17 -0.38 2.54
C SER A 69 3.38 -1.21 3.81
N ALA A 70 4.60 -1.71 4.03
CA ALA A 70 4.93 -2.50 5.20
C ALA A 70 4.88 -1.66 6.49
N TRP A 71 5.30 -0.40 6.41
CA TRP A 71 5.22 0.55 7.51
C TRP A 71 3.77 0.86 7.90
N LEU A 72 2.90 1.16 6.93
CA LEU A 72 1.47 1.34 7.18
C LEU A 72 0.82 0.09 7.79
N SER A 73 1.16 -1.09 7.29
CA SER A 73 0.68 -2.38 7.84
C SER A 73 1.11 -2.58 9.29
N ARG A 74 2.34 -2.19 9.64
CA ARG A 74 2.82 -2.20 11.02
C ARG A 74 2.03 -1.23 11.89
N LEU A 75 1.88 0.02 11.46
CA LEU A 75 1.13 1.04 12.20
C LEU A 75 -0.31 0.60 12.50
N TRP A 76 -1.00 0.05 11.50
CA TRP A 76 -2.37 -0.45 11.68
C TRP A 76 -2.44 -1.61 12.67
N ARG A 77 -1.47 -2.54 12.61
CA ARG A 77 -1.41 -3.66 13.55
C ARG A 77 -1.11 -3.19 14.97
N ASP A 78 -0.19 -2.25 15.13
CA ASP A 78 0.16 -1.68 16.43
C ASP A 78 -1.06 -0.95 17.02
N TYR A 79 -1.78 -0.18 16.21
CA TYR A 79 -3.05 0.44 16.59
C TYR A 79 -4.10 -0.59 17.00
N ALA A 80 -4.29 -1.66 16.20
CA ALA A 80 -5.25 -2.71 16.49
C ALA A 80 -4.92 -3.46 17.80
N ASN A 81 -3.63 -3.66 18.10
CA ASN A 81 -3.18 -4.32 19.32
C ASN A 81 -3.35 -3.45 20.58
N GLN A 82 -3.29 -2.13 20.43
CA GLN A 82 -3.40 -1.18 21.55
C GLN A 82 -4.85 -0.71 21.78
N SER A 83 -5.72 -0.84 20.79
CA SER A 83 -7.12 -0.43 20.88
C SER A 83 -7.92 -1.40 21.77
N GLU A 84 -8.64 -0.85 22.75
CA GLU A 84 -9.63 -1.59 23.54
C GLU A 84 -10.91 -1.91 22.74
N GLN A 85 -11.10 -1.25 21.60
CA GLN A 85 -12.22 -1.47 20.70
C GLN A 85 -11.86 -2.44 19.57
N THR A 86 -12.88 -3.11 19.02
CA THR A 86 -12.73 -3.95 17.83
C THR A 86 -12.31 -3.11 16.63
N VAL A 87 -11.05 -3.25 16.22
CA VAL A 87 -10.49 -2.61 15.02
C VAL A 87 -10.74 -3.49 13.80
N SER A 88 -10.94 -2.86 12.64
CA SER A 88 -11.17 -3.59 11.39
C SER A 88 -9.99 -4.47 10.99
N VAL A 89 -10.30 -5.65 10.47
CA VAL A 89 -9.31 -6.63 10.03
C VAL A 89 -8.66 -6.18 8.72
N LEU A 90 -7.34 -6.10 8.69
CA LEU A 90 -6.59 -5.85 7.45
C LEU A 90 -6.55 -7.11 6.60
N LEU A 91 -7.13 -7.03 5.40
CA LEU A 91 -7.10 -8.12 4.42
C LEU A 91 -5.73 -8.22 3.76
N SER A 92 -5.31 -9.45 3.48
CA SER A 92 -4.23 -9.69 2.53
C SER A 92 -4.73 -9.43 1.10
N GLY A 93 -3.81 -9.11 0.19
CA GLY A 93 -4.16 -8.91 -1.23
C GLY A 93 -4.89 -10.12 -1.83
N GLU A 94 -4.56 -11.33 -1.38
CA GLU A 94 -5.23 -12.57 -1.78
C GLU A 94 -6.67 -12.67 -1.24
N GLN A 95 -6.91 -12.27 0.01
CA GLN A 95 -8.27 -12.24 0.56
C GLN A 95 -9.14 -11.20 -0.16
N SER A 96 -8.57 -10.02 -0.45
CA SER A 96 -9.24 -9.01 -1.27
C SER A 96 -9.60 -9.55 -2.65
N ARG A 97 -8.65 -10.22 -3.33
CA ARG A 97 -8.86 -10.84 -4.63
C ARG A 97 -10.01 -11.85 -4.61
N GLN A 98 -10.08 -12.72 -3.61
CA GLN A 98 -11.18 -13.69 -3.48
C GLN A 98 -12.55 -13.02 -3.29
N ILE A 99 -12.60 -11.88 -2.60
CA ILE A 99 -13.84 -11.11 -2.46
C ILE A 99 -14.22 -10.50 -3.82
N TRP A 100 -13.25 -9.95 -4.57
CA TRP A 100 -13.48 -9.44 -5.93
C TRP A 100 -14.00 -10.51 -6.88
N GLU A 101 -13.35 -11.69 -6.93
CA GLU A 101 -13.79 -12.82 -7.73
C GLU A 101 -15.24 -13.20 -7.40
N ARG A 102 -15.59 -13.22 -6.11
CA ARG A 102 -16.95 -13.51 -5.65
C ARG A 102 -17.95 -12.43 -6.10
N VAL A 103 -17.60 -11.15 -5.96
CA VAL A 103 -18.45 -10.03 -6.39
C VAL A 103 -18.74 -10.11 -7.88
N ILE A 104 -17.70 -10.29 -8.69
CA ILE A 104 -17.82 -10.39 -10.16
C ILE A 104 -18.67 -11.62 -10.52
N SER A 105 -18.43 -12.76 -9.90
CA SER A 105 -19.20 -13.99 -10.14
C SER A 105 -20.69 -13.85 -9.80
N GLU A 106 -21.02 -13.22 -8.67
CA GLU A 106 -22.40 -12.98 -8.23
C GLU A 106 -23.11 -11.98 -9.16
N ASN A 107 -22.41 -10.93 -9.58
CA ASN A 107 -22.94 -9.94 -10.51
C ASN A 107 -23.19 -10.57 -11.90
N VAL A 108 -22.24 -11.32 -12.44
CA VAL A 108 -22.40 -11.99 -13.74
C VAL A 108 -23.59 -12.95 -13.74
N ARG A 109 -23.79 -13.69 -12.65
CA ARG A 109 -24.92 -14.63 -12.52
C ARG A 109 -26.29 -13.97 -12.37
N SER A 110 -26.35 -12.74 -11.87
CA SER A 110 -27.62 -12.06 -11.56
C SER A 110 -28.08 -11.12 -12.68
N GLN A 111 -27.16 -10.58 -13.48
CA GLN A 111 -27.48 -9.56 -14.49
C GLN A 111 -27.53 -10.08 -15.93
N TYR A 112 -26.83 -11.16 -16.27
CA TYR A 112 -26.74 -11.61 -17.68
C TYR A 112 -27.49 -12.91 -17.93
N SER A 113 -28.53 -12.84 -18.76
CA SER A 113 -29.28 -14.01 -19.22
C SER A 113 -28.79 -14.59 -20.54
N GLU A 114 -27.97 -13.89 -21.33
CA GLU A 114 -27.36 -14.42 -22.56
C GLU A 114 -26.21 -13.50 -23.02
N GLY A 115 -25.09 -14.08 -23.47
CA GLY A 115 -24.03 -13.35 -24.20
C GLY A 115 -22.77 -12.93 -23.43
N TYR A 116 -22.76 -12.96 -22.09
CA TYR A 116 -21.60 -12.56 -21.25
C TYR A 116 -20.88 -13.72 -20.58
N GLU A 117 -21.15 -14.95 -21.03
CA GLU A 117 -20.49 -16.16 -20.53
C GLU A 117 -18.96 -16.07 -20.62
N TYR A 118 -18.41 -15.26 -21.55
CA TYR A 118 -16.97 -15.02 -21.68
C TYR A 118 -16.32 -14.44 -20.42
N LEU A 119 -17.03 -13.63 -19.61
CA LEU A 119 -16.50 -13.13 -18.33
C LEU A 119 -16.33 -14.26 -17.30
N LEU A 120 -17.15 -15.31 -17.35
CA LEU A 120 -17.03 -16.46 -16.45
C LEU A 120 -15.70 -17.21 -16.64
N TRP A 121 -15.11 -17.13 -17.83
CA TRP A 121 -13.81 -17.77 -18.15
C TRP A 121 -12.61 -16.96 -17.65
N HIS A 122 -12.81 -15.69 -17.30
CA HIS A 122 -11.74 -14.76 -16.97
C HIS A 122 -11.87 -14.12 -15.58
N ILE A 123 -12.73 -14.65 -14.69
CA ILE A 123 -13.03 -14.07 -13.37
C ILE A 123 -11.76 -13.66 -12.61
N THR A 124 -10.75 -14.53 -12.53
CA THR A 124 -9.49 -14.22 -11.84
C THR A 124 -8.71 -13.09 -12.50
N ALA A 125 -8.62 -13.07 -13.84
CA ALA A 125 -7.92 -12.02 -14.57
C ALA A 125 -8.64 -10.67 -14.42
N THR A 126 -9.97 -10.67 -14.51
CA THR A 126 -10.80 -9.48 -14.28
C THR A 126 -10.68 -9.00 -12.83
N ALA A 127 -10.70 -9.91 -11.85
CA ALA A 127 -10.54 -9.56 -10.44
C ALA A 127 -9.18 -8.89 -10.17
N ASN A 128 -8.10 -9.35 -10.79
CA ASN A 128 -6.80 -8.69 -10.70
C ASN A 128 -6.85 -7.26 -11.26
N GLN A 129 -7.40 -7.08 -12.46
CA GLN A 129 -7.49 -5.75 -13.08
C GLN A 129 -8.35 -4.78 -12.27
N VAL A 130 -9.47 -5.27 -11.72
CA VAL A 130 -10.37 -4.49 -10.88
C VAL A 130 -9.71 -4.13 -9.55
N GLN A 131 -8.96 -5.05 -8.95
CA GLN A 131 -8.18 -4.78 -7.74
C GLN A 131 -7.09 -3.73 -8.00
N ASP A 132 -6.35 -3.84 -9.09
CA ASP A 132 -5.33 -2.86 -9.49
C ASP A 132 -5.95 -1.48 -9.71
N ALA A 133 -7.09 -1.41 -10.44
CA ALA A 133 -7.81 -0.16 -10.66
C ALA A 133 -8.32 0.46 -9.35
N TYR A 134 -8.79 -0.37 -8.41
CA TYR A 134 -9.17 0.08 -7.08
C TYR A 134 -7.96 0.63 -6.29
N GLY A 135 -6.81 -0.01 -6.39
CA GLY A 135 -5.55 0.48 -5.83
C GLY A 135 -5.14 1.85 -6.34
N GLN A 136 -5.33 2.10 -7.64
CA GLN A 136 -5.11 3.42 -8.23
C GLN A 136 -6.07 4.47 -7.68
N ILE A 137 -7.36 4.13 -7.54
CA ILE A 137 -8.37 5.03 -6.95
C ILE A 137 -7.97 5.43 -5.52
N CYS A 138 -7.61 4.45 -4.68
CA CYS A 138 -7.14 4.73 -3.32
C CYS A 138 -5.87 5.60 -3.34
N SER A 139 -4.87 5.24 -4.15
CA SER A 139 -3.58 5.94 -4.20
C SER A 139 -3.68 7.40 -4.65
N TYR A 140 -4.62 7.71 -5.54
CA TYR A 140 -4.84 9.06 -6.05
C TYR A 140 -5.95 9.83 -5.31
N GLY A 141 -6.61 9.21 -4.32
CA GLY A 141 -7.74 9.82 -3.61
C GLY A 141 -8.90 10.18 -4.56
N ILE A 142 -9.12 9.38 -5.60
CA ILE A 142 -10.15 9.63 -6.61
C ILE A 142 -11.51 9.29 -6.02
N ASP A 143 -12.50 10.17 -6.18
CA ASP A 143 -13.90 9.83 -5.90
C ASP A 143 -14.47 9.00 -7.08
N PRO A 144 -14.76 7.69 -6.90
CA PRO A 144 -15.30 6.85 -7.96
C PRO A 144 -16.73 7.24 -8.38
N ASP A 145 -17.45 7.97 -7.53
CA ASP A 145 -18.82 8.41 -7.78
C ASP A 145 -18.88 9.83 -8.40
N GLY A 146 -17.75 10.54 -8.41
CA GLY A 146 -17.64 11.93 -8.89
C GLY A 146 -17.71 12.12 -10.41
N TYR A 147 -17.66 11.05 -11.20
CA TYR A 147 -17.66 11.11 -12.66
C TYR A 147 -18.96 10.49 -13.21
N THR A 148 -19.84 11.29 -13.80
CA THR A 148 -21.12 10.81 -14.37
C THR A 148 -21.21 10.93 -15.89
N ASP A 149 -20.33 11.71 -16.51
CA ASP A 149 -20.35 11.95 -17.96
C ASP A 149 -19.53 10.90 -18.73
N HIS A 150 -20.11 10.39 -19.83
CA HIS A 150 -19.47 9.49 -20.80
C HIS A 150 -18.80 8.24 -20.22
N ILE A 151 -19.48 7.55 -19.31
CA ILE A 151 -19.04 6.29 -18.72
C ILE A 151 -19.05 5.16 -19.76
N SER A 152 -17.89 4.51 -19.97
CA SER A 152 -17.83 3.27 -20.75
C SER A 152 -18.55 2.14 -20.02
N ILE A 153 -19.00 1.13 -20.76
CA ILE A 153 -19.65 -0.05 -20.17
C ILE A 153 -18.79 -0.72 -19.07
N ASP A 154 -17.47 -0.76 -19.27
CA ASP A 154 -16.52 -1.31 -18.29
C ASP A 154 -16.46 -0.50 -17.00
N VAL A 155 -16.52 0.83 -17.09
CA VAL A 155 -16.52 1.72 -15.93
C VAL A 155 -17.84 1.60 -15.15
N ALA A 156 -18.96 1.39 -15.85
CA ALA A 156 -20.24 1.12 -15.20
C ALA A 156 -20.20 -0.21 -14.42
N HIS A 157 -19.68 -1.29 -15.02
CA HIS A 157 -19.52 -2.57 -14.33
C HIS A 157 -18.55 -2.48 -13.15
N PHE A 158 -17.42 -1.81 -13.35
CA PHE A 158 -16.47 -1.57 -12.28
C PHE A 158 -17.12 -0.85 -11.09
N ARG A 159 -17.97 0.16 -11.33
CA ARG A 159 -18.69 0.87 -10.26
C ARG A 159 -19.63 -0.05 -9.49
N ASP A 160 -20.42 -0.85 -10.19
CA ASP A 160 -21.33 -1.81 -9.55
C ASP A 160 -20.56 -2.82 -8.69
N TRP A 161 -19.45 -3.35 -9.22
CA TRP A 161 -18.59 -4.26 -8.48
C TRP A 161 -17.93 -3.56 -7.29
N LEU A 162 -17.46 -2.33 -7.45
CA LEU A 162 -16.84 -1.55 -6.37
C LEU A 162 -17.82 -1.28 -5.23
N GLN A 163 -19.07 -0.95 -5.54
CA GLN A 163 -20.11 -0.77 -4.54
C GLN A 163 -20.37 -2.07 -3.77
N ALA A 164 -20.51 -3.19 -4.48
CA ALA A 164 -20.72 -4.50 -3.86
C ALA A 164 -19.50 -4.94 -3.01
N TYR A 165 -18.29 -4.65 -3.48
CA TYR A 165 -17.04 -4.93 -2.77
C TYR A 165 -16.94 -4.13 -1.47
N ARG A 166 -17.14 -2.81 -1.52
CA ARG A 166 -17.18 -1.93 -0.34
C ARG A 166 -18.23 -2.38 0.67
N HIS A 167 -19.41 -2.80 0.20
CA HIS A 167 -20.45 -3.33 1.08
C HIS A 167 -20.00 -4.60 1.82
N LYS A 168 -19.28 -5.51 1.14
CA LYS A 168 -18.71 -6.71 1.78
C LYS A 168 -17.63 -6.34 2.80
N LEU A 169 -16.78 -5.36 2.52
CA LEU A 169 -15.78 -4.88 3.49
C LEU A 169 -16.43 -4.36 4.78
N VAL A 170 -17.42 -3.47 4.66
CA VAL A 170 -18.16 -2.94 5.81
C VAL A 170 -18.84 -4.05 6.60
N LYS A 171 -19.50 -5.00 5.91
CA LYS A 171 -20.19 -6.13 6.55
C LYS A 171 -19.24 -7.00 7.37
N HIS A 172 -18.00 -7.17 6.92
CA HIS A 172 -17.00 -8.00 7.59
C HIS A 172 -16.08 -7.20 8.53
N SER A 173 -16.34 -5.91 8.74
CA SER A 173 -15.44 -5.00 9.46
C SER A 173 -14.00 -5.15 8.97
N ALA A 174 -13.81 -5.16 7.66
CA ALA A 174 -12.54 -5.41 7.01
C ALA A 174 -12.07 -4.17 6.24
N ILE A 175 -10.76 -4.00 6.13
CA ILE A 175 -10.12 -2.96 5.31
C ILE A 175 -9.22 -3.61 4.27
N ASP A 176 -9.20 -3.01 3.08
CA ASP A 176 -8.27 -3.40 2.03
C ASP A 176 -6.92 -2.68 2.22
N HIS A 177 -5.84 -3.41 1.96
CA HIS A 177 -4.48 -2.88 1.99
C HIS A 177 -4.28 -1.69 1.03
N GLU A 178 -4.95 -1.67 -0.12
CA GLU A 178 -4.89 -0.59 -1.12
C GLU A 178 -5.32 0.78 -0.56
N CYS A 179 -6.28 0.77 0.37
CA CYS A 179 -6.80 1.98 1.01
C CYS A 179 -6.27 2.16 2.45
N LEU A 180 -5.21 1.43 2.82
CA LEU A 180 -4.69 1.43 4.19
C LEU A 180 -4.14 2.80 4.61
N ALA A 181 -3.55 3.56 3.68
CA ALA A 181 -3.01 4.89 3.96
C ALA A 181 -4.09 5.83 4.53
N ASP A 182 -5.27 5.85 3.93
CA ASP A 182 -6.41 6.68 4.37
C ASP A 182 -6.92 6.25 5.75
N HIS A 183 -6.99 4.93 5.99
CA HIS A 183 -7.44 4.38 7.28
C HIS A 183 -6.45 4.72 8.40
N VAL A 184 -5.14 4.59 8.14
CA VAL A 184 -4.10 4.98 9.08
C VAL A 184 -4.14 6.50 9.33
N GLY A 185 -4.32 7.32 8.29
CA GLY A 185 -4.49 8.77 8.43
C GLY A 185 -5.67 9.13 9.32
N THR A 186 -6.85 8.54 9.05
CA THR A 186 -8.06 8.73 9.84
C THR A 186 -7.89 8.27 11.29
N ALA A 187 -7.19 7.16 11.53
CA ALA A 187 -6.92 6.66 12.87
C ALA A 187 -5.95 7.60 13.63
N ALA A 188 -4.91 8.10 12.95
CA ALA A 188 -3.96 9.05 13.53
C ALA A 188 -4.64 10.36 13.91
N GLU A 189 -5.53 10.89 13.06
CA GLU A 189 -6.34 12.07 13.38
C GLU A 189 -7.18 11.87 14.64
N LYS A 190 -7.74 10.67 14.87
CA LYS A 190 -8.50 10.37 16.09
C LYS A 190 -7.63 10.27 17.34
N LEU A 191 -6.40 9.77 17.21
CA LEU A 191 -5.47 9.58 18.34
C LEU A 191 -4.77 10.87 18.75
N PHE A 192 -4.38 11.70 17.79
CA PHE A 192 -3.56 12.89 18.00
C PHE A 192 -4.31 14.21 17.77
N GLY A 193 -5.51 14.15 17.18
CA GLY A 193 -6.40 15.30 17.02
C GLY A 193 -7.16 15.59 18.31
N THR A 194 -6.48 16.17 19.30
CA THR A 194 -7.07 17.03 20.33
C THR A 194 -6.06 18.05 20.83
#